data_AF-A0A926AI59-F1
#
_entry.id   AF-A0A926AI59-F1
#
_cell.length_a   1.000
_cell.length_b   1.000
_cell.length_c   1.000
_cell.angle_alpha   90.00
_cell.angle_beta   90.00
_cell.angle_gamma   90.00
#
_symmetry.space_group_name_H-M   'P 1'
#
loop_
_entity.id
_entity.type
_entity.pdbx_description
1 polymer ?
#
loop_
_entity_poly.entity_id
_entity_poly.type
_entity_poly.pdbx_seq_one_letter_code
_entity_poly.pdbx_strand_id
1 'polypeptide(L)'
;FRRGATEGTTESRGTLVPTDSAPPKGAGGENPNADTAYIGFDGHRIGRLRVLAQSRNTYIVAETDDALLLIDQHIAHERVLYEQMMNGAEGRAHLWGVVSQHLALPQTLELSPGDARVTRERLSALGKAGFLLEPFGGETFVVRAVPATLAHKDYLGTLREIIDDMASVSSQRRLLVPHESAVIMASCKMAVKKGDPLTMDEMTRLLSDLAKMRNPFTCPHGRPILLALPHREMDRKFHRIGPH
;
A
#
# COMPACT_ATOMS: atom_id res chain seq x y z
N PHE A 1 36.08 41.25 43.27
CA PHE A 1 37.51 41.21 43.65
C PHE A 1 38.16 40.02 42.92
N ARG A 2 38.78 40.26 41.76
CA ARG A 2 40.22 40.36 41.47
C ARG A 2 41.01 39.02 41.46
N ARG A 3 41.50 38.70 40.24
CA ARG A 3 42.79 38.05 39.84
C ARG A 3 42.98 36.56 40.21
N GLY A 4 43.56 35.68 39.39
CA GLY A 4 44.17 35.79 38.05
C GLY A 4 45.19 34.64 37.81
N ALA A 5 45.34 34.23 36.53
CA ALA A 5 46.51 33.57 35.88
C ALA A 5 46.91 32.14 36.34
N THR A 6 47.44 31.18 35.54
CA THR A 6 48.23 31.16 34.29
C THR A 6 48.20 29.77 33.59
N GLU A 7 48.24 29.81 32.24
CA GLU A 7 49.03 29.01 31.26
C GLU A 7 48.98 27.47 31.10
N GLY A 8 48.92 27.04 29.82
CA GLY A 8 49.51 25.79 29.33
C GLY A 8 48.82 25.11 28.13
N THR A 9 49.19 25.49 26.89
CA THR A 9 49.48 24.66 25.67
C THR A 9 48.68 23.35 25.43
N THR A 10 48.12 23.02 24.24
CA THR A 10 48.72 22.93 22.90
C THR A 10 47.65 22.79 21.79
N GLU A 11 48.11 23.04 20.56
CA GLU A 11 47.47 22.99 19.24
C GLU A 11 46.64 21.74 18.88
N SER A 12 45.58 21.92 18.09
CA SER A 12 45.55 21.33 16.73
C SER A 12 44.51 22.01 15.83
N ARG A 13 44.97 22.30 14.60
CA ARG A 13 44.22 22.86 13.48
C ARG A 13 43.23 21.82 12.92
N GLY A 14 42.04 22.27 12.55
CA GLY A 14 41.07 21.48 11.78
C GLY A 14 39.98 22.36 11.18
N THR A 15 40.26 22.82 9.97
CA THR A 15 39.55 23.82 9.16
C THR A 15 38.10 23.42 8.81
N LEU A 16 37.16 24.33 9.02
CA LEU A 16 35.81 24.33 8.44
C LEU A 16 35.88 24.74 6.95
N VAL A 17 35.37 23.91 6.03
CA VAL A 17 34.90 24.36 4.71
C VAL A 17 33.67 23.52 4.30
N PRO A 18 32.58 24.17 3.82
CA PRO A 18 31.38 23.50 3.32
C PRO A 18 31.55 23.07 1.86
N THR A 19 30.99 21.91 1.46
CA THR A 19 30.90 21.55 0.04
C THR A 19 29.51 21.09 -0.32
N ASP A 20 28.77 22.04 -0.88
CA ASP A 20 27.75 21.81 -1.89
C ASP A 20 28.34 20.92 -2.99
N SER A 21 27.71 19.79 -3.29
CA SER A 21 28.14 18.90 -4.37
C SER A 21 26.93 18.26 -5.04
N ALA A 22 26.57 18.82 -6.19
CA ALA A 22 25.72 18.19 -7.19
C ALA A 22 26.27 16.81 -7.61
N PRO A 23 25.40 15.86 -8.00
CA PRO A 23 25.86 14.53 -8.38
C PRO A 23 26.61 14.55 -9.72
N PRO A 24 27.61 13.68 -9.90
CA PRO A 24 28.50 13.71 -11.06
C PRO A 24 27.78 13.25 -12.33
N LYS A 25 28.07 13.94 -13.44
CA LYS A 25 27.74 13.50 -14.79
C LYS A 25 28.85 12.58 -15.32
N GLY A 26 28.43 11.39 -15.77
CA GLY A 26 29.08 10.66 -16.87
C GLY A 26 29.64 9.28 -16.51
N ALA A 27 29.08 8.24 -17.15
CA ALA A 27 29.78 7.38 -18.10
C ALA A 27 28.81 6.33 -18.65
N GLY A 28 28.69 6.27 -19.97
CA GLY A 28 27.75 5.44 -20.71
C GLY A 28 28.04 3.96 -20.58
N GLY A 29 27.00 3.22 -20.19
CA GLY A 29 26.81 1.81 -20.47
C GLY A 29 25.33 1.64 -20.77
N GLU A 30 24.95 1.61 -22.04
CA GLU A 30 23.59 1.34 -22.46
C GLU A 30 23.20 -0.07 -22.00
N ASN A 31 22.26 -0.13 -21.06
CA ASN A 31 21.58 -1.37 -20.73
C ASN A 31 20.37 -1.48 -21.67
N PRO A 32 20.37 -2.38 -22.67
CA PRO A 32 19.34 -2.43 -23.72
C PRO A 32 17.94 -2.83 -23.21
N ASN A 33 17.79 -3.11 -21.91
CA ASN A 33 16.53 -3.47 -21.25
C ASN A 33 15.99 -2.39 -20.29
N ALA A 34 16.61 -1.21 -20.19
CA ALA A 34 16.13 -0.13 -19.31
C ALA A 34 14.98 0.69 -19.92
N ASP A 35 14.74 0.58 -21.23
CA ASP A 35 13.88 1.51 -21.99
C ASP A 35 12.42 1.06 -22.22
N THR A 36 11.98 -0.07 -21.67
CA THR A 36 10.69 -0.69 -22.09
C THR A 36 9.51 -0.57 -21.12
N ALA A 37 9.58 0.25 -20.07
CA ALA A 37 8.48 0.28 -19.07
C ALA A 37 8.06 1.64 -18.51
N TYR A 38 8.75 2.74 -18.84
CA TYR A 38 8.63 3.99 -18.07
C TYR A 38 8.22 5.20 -18.90
N ILE A 39 7.58 5.00 -20.05
CA ILE A 39 7.21 6.12 -20.92
C ILE A 39 5.96 6.82 -20.39
N GLY A 40 6.18 7.85 -19.57
CA GLY A 40 5.42 9.10 -19.60
C GLY A 40 3.91 9.02 -19.39
N PHE A 41 3.43 8.14 -18.53
CA PHE A 41 2.02 8.15 -18.13
C PHE A 41 1.82 9.13 -16.96
N ASP A 42 1.14 10.25 -17.19
CA ASP A 42 0.71 11.15 -16.13
C ASP A 42 -0.58 10.62 -15.48
N GLY A 43 -0.62 10.59 -14.14
CA GLY A 43 -1.70 9.95 -13.36
C GLY A 43 -3.12 10.46 -13.68
N HIS A 44 -3.23 11.63 -14.32
CA HIS A 44 -4.48 12.19 -14.82
C HIS A 44 -5.19 11.33 -15.88
N ARG A 45 -4.50 10.39 -16.52
CA ARG A 45 -5.08 9.51 -17.57
C ARG A 45 -5.68 8.21 -17.04
N ILE A 46 -5.45 7.83 -15.78
CA ILE A 46 -6.06 6.62 -15.19
C ILE A 46 -7.59 6.79 -15.10
N GLY A 47 -8.09 8.02 -14.93
CA GLY A 47 -9.53 8.29 -14.84
C GLY A 47 -10.36 7.99 -16.10
N ARG A 48 -9.72 7.70 -17.25
CA ARG A 48 -10.39 7.34 -18.52
C ARG A 48 -10.05 5.93 -19.02
N LEU A 49 -9.46 5.09 -18.16
CA LEU A 49 -9.10 3.74 -18.59
C LEU A 49 -10.35 2.88 -18.79
N ARG A 50 -10.27 1.99 -19.78
CA ARG A 50 -11.23 0.90 -20.00
C ARG A 50 -10.60 -0.40 -19.54
N VAL A 51 -11.24 -1.08 -18.58
CA VAL A 51 -10.84 -2.44 -18.20
C VAL A 51 -11.19 -3.39 -19.34
N LEU A 52 -10.24 -4.23 -19.73
CA LEU A 52 -10.41 -5.19 -20.82
C LEU A 52 -10.59 -6.61 -20.31
N ALA A 53 -9.71 -7.05 -19.41
CA ALA A 53 -9.71 -8.42 -18.92
C ALA A 53 -8.85 -8.57 -17.66
N GLN A 54 -8.98 -9.74 -17.03
CA GLN A 54 -7.99 -10.26 -16.09
C GLN A 54 -7.10 -11.28 -16.81
N SER A 55 -5.79 -11.24 -16.54
CA SER A 55 -4.82 -12.21 -17.05
C SER A 55 -4.19 -12.99 -15.90
N ARG A 56 -4.25 -14.33 -16.00
CA ARG A 56 -3.66 -15.29 -15.05
C ARG A 56 -4.08 -15.07 -13.59
N ASN A 57 -5.27 -14.51 -13.37
CA ASN A 57 -5.77 -14.08 -12.06
C ASN A 57 -4.74 -13.24 -11.25
N THR A 58 -3.92 -12.46 -11.96
CA THR A 58 -2.79 -11.73 -11.36
C THR A 58 -2.72 -10.31 -11.89
N TYR A 59 -2.96 -10.14 -13.19
CA TYR A 59 -2.85 -8.85 -13.83
C TYR A 59 -4.21 -8.37 -14.33
N ILE A 60 -4.48 -7.09 -14.14
CA ILE A 60 -5.57 -6.41 -14.83
C ILE A 60 -5.01 -5.86 -16.13
N VAL A 61 -5.67 -6.16 -17.24
CA VAL A 61 -5.40 -5.57 -18.55
C VAL A 61 -6.41 -4.45 -18.75
N ALA A 62 -5.91 -3.25 -19.00
CA ALA A 62 -6.72 -2.09 -19.29
C ALA A 62 -6.11 -1.32 -20.46
N GLU A 63 -6.85 -0.38 -21.03
CA GLU A 63 -6.34 0.52 -22.05
C GLU A 63 -6.74 1.96 -21.76
N THR A 64 -5.99 2.89 -22.32
CA THR A 64 -6.36 4.29 -22.48
C THR A 64 -6.32 4.65 -23.95
N ASP A 65 -6.60 5.92 -24.27
CA ASP A 65 -6.52 6.43 -25.64
C ASP A 65 -5.13 6.21 -26.30
N ASP A 66 -4.06 6.12 -25.49
CA ASP A 66 -2.67 6.12 -25.97
C ASP A 66 -1.86 4.86 -25.61
N ALA A 67 -2.35 3.98 -24.74
CA ALA A 67 -1.58 2.84 -24.24
C ALA A 67 -2.41 1.65 -23.79
N LEU A 68 -1.84 0.45 -23.93
CA LEU A 68 -2.26 -0.75 -23.22
C LEU A 68 -1.55 -0.80 -21.86
N LEU A 69 -2.28 -1.12 -20.81
CA LEU A 69 -1.80 -1.17 -19.43
C LEU A 69 -1.88 -2.60 -18.89
N LEU A 70 -0.82 -3.02 -18.20
CA LEU A 70 -0.79 -4.24 -17.39
C LEU A 70 -0.55 -3.86 -15.93
N ILE A 71 -1.54 -4.10 -15.08
CA ILE A 71 -1.52 -3.69 -13.67
C ILE A 71 -1.45 -4.93 -12.78
N ASP A 72 -0.49 -4.98 -11.85
CA ASP A 72 -0.46 -6.04 -10.82
C ASP A 72 -1.58 -5.80 -9.81
N GLN A 73 -2.59 -6.68 -9.81
CA GLN A 73 -3.80 -6.49 -9.00
C GLN A 73 -3.50 -6.51 -7.49
N HIS A 74 -2.51 -7.31 -7.08
CA HIS A 74 -2.18 -7.49 -5.67
C HIS A 74 -1.51 -6.22 -5.15
N ILE A 75 -0.48 -5.75 -5.85
CA ILE A 75 0.27 -4.55 -5.45
C ILE A 75 -0.61 -3.29 -5.57
N ALA A 76 -1.46 -3.20 -6.60
CA ALA A 76 -2.41 -2.10 -6.73
C ALA A 76 -3.38 -2.06 -5.55
N HIS A 77 -3.93 -3.20 -5.16
CA HIS A 77 -4.91 -3.26 -4.06
C HIS A 77 -4.25 -3.03 -2.69
N GLU A 78 -3.04 -3.55 -2.46
CA GLU A 78 -2.26 -3.22 -1.26
C GLU A 78 -2.07 -1.71 -1.13
N ARG A 79 -1.74 -1.02 -2.23
CA ARG A 79 -1.58 0.44 -2.23
C ARG A 79 -2.88 1.16 -1.90
N VAL A 80 -4.01 0.74 -2.49
CA VAL A 80 -5.34 1.32 -2.22
C VAL A 80 -5.69 1.20 -0.74
N LEU A 81 -5.57 -0.01 -0.18
CA LEU A 81 -5.89 -0.27 1.22
C LEU A 81 -4.98 0.52 2.16
N TYR A 82 -3.67 0.58 1.86
CA TYR A 82 -2.73 1.36 2.64
C TYR A 82 -3.14 2.84 2.74
N GLU A 83 -3.41 3.49 1.60
CA GLU A 83 -3.83 4.90 1.58
C GLU A 83 -5.16 5.11 2.29
N GLN A 84 -6.14 4.22 2.09
CA GLN A 84 -7.43 4.27 2.77
C GLN A 84 -7.30 4.14 4.30
N MET A 85 -6.44 3.23 4.75
CA MET A 85 -6.19 3.03 6.18
C MET A 85 -5.38 4.18 6.78
N MET A 86 -4.45 4.79 6.04
CA MET A 86 -3.75 6.02 6.45
C MET A 86 -4.74 7.18 6.63
N ASN A 87 -5.65 7.39 5.66
CA ASN A 87 -6.72 8.36 5.83
C ASN A 87 -7.56 8.06 7.08
N GLY A 88 -7.88 6.79 7.36
CA GLY A 88 -8.54 6.37 8.58
C GLY A 88 -7.74 6.69 9.85
N ALA A 89 -6.43 6.43 9.84
CA ALA A 89 -5.50 6.70 10.93
C ALA A 89 -5.53 8.17 11.34
N GLU A 90 -5.50 9.08 10.36
CA GLU A 90 -5.42 10.52 10.53
C GLU A 90 -6.78 11.21 10.71
N GLY A 91 -7.87 10.44 10.87
CA GLY A 91 -9.23 10.99 11.02
C GLY A 91 -9.84 11.53 9.73
N ARG A 92 -9.24 11.23 8.58
CA ARG A 92 -9.64 11.63 7.22
C ARG A 92 -10.44 10.54 6.50
N ALA A 93 -10.99 9.56 7.22
CA ALA A 93 -11.76 8.44 6.66
C ALA A 93 -12.95 8.89 5.79
N HIS A 94 -13.55 10.04 6.11
CA HIS A 94 -14.65 10.63 5.37
C HIS A 94 -14.27 11.09 3.94
N LEU A 95 -12.97 11.31 3.67
CA LEU A 95 -12.49 11.66 2.34
C LEU A 95 -12.38 10.40 1.47
N TRP A 96 -11.67 9.39 1.97
CA TRP A 96 -11.45 8.11 1.28
C TRP A 96 -10.88 7.07 2.25
N GLY A 97 -11.75 6.45 3.06
CA GLY A 97 -11.41 5.38 3.99
C GLY A 97 -11.77 3.99 3.50
N VAL A 98 -11.42 2.96 4.29
CA VAL A 98 -11.80 1.58 4.01
C VAL A 98 -13.32 1.45 4.13
N VAL A 99 -13.96 0.88 3.11
CA VAL A 99 -15.41 0.66 3.10
C VAL A 99 -15.75 -0.63 3.86
N SER A 100 -16.61 -0.53 4.87
CA SER A 100 -17.13 -1.67 5.61
C SER A 100 -18.44 -2.18 5.02
N GLN A 101 -18.62 -3.50 5.04
CA GLN A 101 -19.86 -4.20 4.76
C GLN A 101 -20.38 -4.85 6.04
N HIS A 102 -21.62 -4.55 6.39
CA HIS A 102 -22.31 -5.23 7.48
C HIS A 102 -22.64 -6.67 7.08
N LEU A 103 -22.41 -7.59 8.01
CA LEU A 103 -22.79 -8.99 7.83
C LEU A 103 -24.30 -9.13 8.01
N ALA A 104 -24.93 -9.90 7.13
CA ALA A 104 -26.35 -10.24 7.27
C ALA A 104 -26.63 -10.96 8.60
N LEU A 105 -25.68 -11.79 9.03
CA LEU A 105 -25.68 -12.45 10.32
C LEU A 105 -24.35 -12.16 11.03
N PRO A 106 -24.36 -11.52 12.21
CA PRO A 106 -23.15 -11.32 13.00
C PRO A 106 -22.47 -12.66 13.31
N GLN A 107 -21.15 -12.66 13.32
CA GLN A 107 -20.34 -13.87 13.57
C GLN A 107 -19.63 -13.75 14.91
N THR A 108 -19.51 -14.86 15.63
CA THR A 108 -18.71 -14.93 16.86
C THR A 108 -17.26 -15.26 16.54
N LEU A 109 -16.34 -14.54 17.19
CA LEU A 109 -14.90 -14.75 17.12
C LEU A 109 -14.38 -15.03 18.53
N GLU A 110 -14.02 -16.29 18.78
CA GLU A 110 -13.29 -16.70 19.97
C GLU A 110 -11.77 -16.57 19.73
N LEU A 111 -11.08 -16.03 20.72
CA LEU A 111 -9.65 -15.73 20.66
C LEU A 111 -8.91 -16.34 21.85
N SER A 112 -7.58 -16.40 21.77
CA SER A 112 -6.76 -16.68 22.95
C SER A 112 -6.82 -15.51 23.95
N PRO A 113 -6.50 -15.71 25.24
CA PRO A 113 -6.49 -14.62 26.22
C PRO A 113 -5.56 -13.46 25.83
N GLY A 114 -4.42 -13.77 25.19
CA GLY A 114 -3.48 -12.76 24.70
C GLY A 114 -4.06 -11.94 23.55
N ASP A 115 -4.64 -12.62 22.57
CA ASP A 115 -5.25 -12.01 21.39
C ASP A 115 -6.49 -11.19 21.76
N ALA A 116 -7.32 -11.68 22.68
CA ALA A 116 -8.48 -10.96 23.18
C ALA A 116 -8.09 -9.66 23.90
N ARG A 117 -7.00 -9.67 24.67
CA ARG A 117 -6.45 -8.46 25.30
C ARG A 117 -6.02 -7.44 24.24
N VAL A 118 -5.21 -7.85 23.27
CA VAL A 118 -4.74 -6.98 22.18
C VAL A 118 -5.90 -6.45 21.35
N THR A 119 -6.87 -7.30 21.04
CA THR A 119 -8.07 -6.93 20.28
C THR A 119 -8.87 -5.86 20.99
N ARG A 120 -9.10 -5.99 22.31
CA ARG A 120 -9.76 -4.94 23.12
C ARG A 120 -9.02 -3.60 23.05
N GLU A 121 -7.70 -3.62 23.19
CA GLU A 121 -6.86 -2.41 23.11
C GLU A 121 -6.87 -1.78 21.70
N ARG A 122 -7.23 -2.54 20.67
CA ARG A 122 -7.14 -2.15 19.25
C ARG A 122 -8.47 -2.07 18.51
N LEU A 123 -9.61 -2.14 19.20
CA LEU A 123 -10.94 -2.04 18.57
C LEU A 123 -11.07 -0.80 17.66
N SER A 124 -10.55 0.35 18.08
CA SER A 124 -10.56 1.57 17.26
C SER A 124 -9.74 1.43 15.97
N ALA A 125 -8.57 0.79 16.03
CA ALA A 125 -7.71 0.58 14.87
C ALA A 125 -8.33 -0.44 13.91
N LEU A 126 -8.91 -1.53 14.44
CA LEU A 126 -9.68 -2.50 13.65
C LEU A 126 -10.91 -1.83 12.99
N GLY A 127 -11.57 -0.92 13.70
CA GLY A 127 -12.62 -0.04 13.16
C GLY A 127 -12.17 0.76 11.95
N LYS A 128 -11.02 1.43 12.04
CA LYS A 128 -10.43 2.18 10.93
C LYS A 128 -10.00 1.28 9.76
N ALA A 129 -9.66 0.03 10.04
CA ALA A 129 -9.39 -0.98 9.03
C ALA A 129 -10.67 -1.58 8.42
N GLY A 130 -11.86 -1.17 8.87
CA GLY A 130 -13.14 -1.56 8.31
C GLY A 130 -13.85 -2.71 9.04
N PHE A 131 -13.33 -3.18 10.18
CA PHE A 131 -13.97 -4.20 11.01
C PHE A 131 -14.78 -3.58 12.15
N LEU A 132 -16.01 -4.05 12.35
CA LEU A 132 -16.82 -3.70 13.52
C LEU A 132 -16.90 -4.90 14.46
N LEU A 133 -16.11 -4.86 15.54
CA LEU A 133 -16.09 -5.86 16.59
C LEU A 133 -16.69 -5.30 17.89
N GLU A 134 -17.49 -6.11 18.57
CA GLU A 134 -18.05 -5.81 19.88
C GLU A 134 -17.64 -6.91 20.87
N PRO A 135 -17.15 -6.58 22.08
CA PRO A 135 -16.93 -7.57 23.12
C PRO A 135 -18.22 -8.31 23.50
N PHE A 136 -18.15 -9.63 23.61
CA PHE A 136 -19.28 -10.49 23.98
C PHE A 136 -19.06 -11.28 25.29
N GLY A 137 -17.98 -10.96 26.00
CA GLY A 137 -17.60 -11.59 27.28
C GLY A 137 -16.37 -12.49 27.13
N GLY A 138 -15.56 -12.58 28.19
CA GLY A 138 -14.31 -13.34 28.20
C GLY A 138 -13.38 -12.99 27.03
N GLU A 139 -13.09 -13.98 26.21
CA GLU A 139 -12.25 -13.92 25.02
C GLU A 139 -13.06 -13.90 23.70
N THR A 140 -14.37 -13.62 23.79
CA THR A 140 -15.29 -13.67 22.65
C THR A 140 -15.68 -12.27 22.18
N PHE A 141 -15.73 -12.11 20.86
CA PHE A 141 -16.20 -10.90 20.18
C PHE A 141 -17.28 -11.23 19.16
N VAL A 142 -18.22 -10.32 18.96
CA VAL A 142 -19.17 -10.34 17.85
C VAL A 142 -18.64 -9.46 16.73
N VAL A 143 -18.47 -10.04 15.55
CA VAL A 143 -18.13 -9.34 14.31
C VAL A 143 -19.43 -8.97 13.60
N ARG A 144 -19.70 -7.66 13.47
CA ARG A 144 -20.89 -7.13 12.79
C ARG A 144 -20.61 -6.63 11.39
N ALA A 145 -19.40 -6.15 11.14
CA ALA A 145 -19.00 -5.66 9.83
C ALA A 145 -17.54 -6.02 9.55
N VAL A 146 -17.24 -6.19 8.28
CA VAL A 146 -15.90 -6.50 7.76
C VAL A 146 -15.60 -5.57 6.59
N PRO A 147 -14.33 -5.41 6.19
CA PRO A 147 -14.01 -4.70 4.95
C PRO A 147 -14.77 -5.30 3.77
N ALA A 148 -15.37 -4.48 2.93
CA ALA A 148 -16.19 -4.94 1.80
C ALA A 148 -15.40 -5.88 0.86
N THR A 149 -14.09 -5.66 0.74
CA THR A 149 -13.17 -6.49 -0.04
C THR A 149 -12.99 -7.92 0.50
N LEU A 150 -13.33 -8.15 1.76
CA LEU A 150 -13.27 -9.46 2.43
C LEU A 150 -14.65 -10.11 2.60
N ALA A 151 -15.74 -9.41 2.34
CA ALA A 151 -17.09 -9.87 2.70
C ALA A 151 -17.50 -11.19 2.04
N HIS A 152 -16.92 -11.51 0.89
CA HIS A 152 -17.14 -12.76 0.16
C HIS A 152 -15.94 -13.72 0.20
N LYS A 153 -14.99 -13.46 1.11
CA LYS A 153 -13.77 -14.26 1.33
C LYS A 153 -13.72 -14.77 2.77
N ASP A 154 -12.61 -15.41 3.14
CA ASP A 154 -12.37 -15.83 4.53
C ASP A 154 -11.99 -14.62 5.43
N TYR A 155 -12.99 -13.82 5.78
CA TYR A 155 -12.81 -12.64 6.63
C TYR A 155 -12.46 -13.00 8.07
N LEU A 156 -12.92 -14.14 8.60
CA LEU A 156 -12.58 -14.55 9.97
C LEU A 156 -11.15 -15.07 10.07
N GLY A 157 -10.69 -15.86 9.10
CA GLY A 157 -9.29 -16.27 9.01
C GLY A 157 -8.37 -15.06 8.86
N THR A 158 -8.69 -14.15 7.93
CA THR A 158 -7.92 -12.91 7.72
C THR A 158 -7.88 -12.04 8.99
N LEU A 159 -9.01 -11.89 9.68
CA LEU A 159 -9.08 -11.13 10.93
C LEU A 159 -8.22 -11.77 12.03
N ARG A 160 -8.22 -13.11 12.15
CA ARG A 160 -7.34 -13.82 13.09
C ARG A 160 -5.87 -13.58 12.78
N GLU A 161 -5.47 -13.68 11.51
CA GLU A 161 -4.09 -13.39 11.11
C GLU A 161 -3.67 -11.95 11.45
N ILE A 162 -4.54 -10.97 11.22
CA ILE A 162 -4.27 -9.56 11.58
C ILE A 162 -4.09 -9.41 13.10
N ILE A 163 -4.93 -10.08 13.89
CA ILE A 163 -4.84 -10.05 15.35
C ILE A 163 -3.56 -10.71 15.85
N ASP A 164 -3.19 -11.87 15.29
CA ASP A 164 -1.96 -12.60 15.63
C ASP A 164 -0.71 -11.76 15.29
N ASP A 165 -0.67 -11.15 14.11
CA ASP A 165 0.41 -10.23 13.71
C ASP A 165 0.51 -9.03 14.67
N MET A 166 -0.61 -8.46 15.12
CA MET A 166 -0.59 -7.38 16.13
C MET A 166 -0.12 -7.88 17.50
N ALA A 167 -0.53 -9.08 17.93
CA ALA A 167 -0.16 -9.66 19.21
C ALA A 167 1.33 -10.04 19.27
N SER A 168 1.86 -10.60 18.19
CA SER A 168 3.27 -10.96 18.06
C SER A 168 4.17 -9.71 18.15
N VAL A 169 3.84 -8.63 17.46
CA VAL A 169 4.64 -7.38 17.54
C VAL A 169 4.52 -6.73 18.92
N SER A 170 3.34 -6.77 19.55
CA SER A 170 3.13 -6.25 20.90
C SER A 170 3.96 -6.99 21.96
N SER A 171 4.03 -8.32 21.86
CA SER A 171 4.80 -9.16 22.80
C SER A 171 6.30 -8.99 22.62
N GLN A 172 6.79 -8.95 21.37
CA GLN A 172 8.22 -8.80 21.06
C GLN A 172 8.78 -7.44 21.49
N ARG A 173 8.04 -6.35 21.27
CA ARG A 173 8.52 -5.01 21.59
C ARG A 173 8.24 -4.57 23.03
N ARG A 174 7.45 -5.34 23.81
CA ARG A 174 6.85 -4.92 25.10
C ARG A 174 6.24 -3.51 25.04
N LEU A 175 5.78 -3.12 23.85
CA LEU A 175 5.28 -1.80 23.51
C LEU A 175 4.10 -1.97 22.58
N LEU A 176 3.19 -1.01 22.61
CA LEU A 176 2.10 -0.93 21.65
C LEU A 176 2.67 -0.84 20.23
N VAL A 177 2.23 -1.73 19.33
CA VAL A 177 2.55 -1.67 17.89
C VAL A 177 2.31 -0.25 17.36
N PRO A 178 3.27 0.39 16.69
CA PRO A 178 3.05 1.68 16.05
C PRO A 178 1.86 1.60 15.08
N HIS A 179 1.02 2.63 15.07
CA HIS A 179 -0.22 2.64 14.28
C HIS A 179 0.05 2.40 12.78
N GLU A 180 1.14 2.95 12.25
CA GLU A 180 1.55 2.72 10.85
C GLU A 180 1.89 1.27 10.55
N SER A 181 2.59 0.58 11.45
CA SER A 181 2.93 -0.84 11.26
C SER A 181 1.69 -1.73 11.27
N ALA A 182 0.72 -1.44 12.15
CA ALA A 182 -0.55 -2.15 12.18
C ALA A 182 -1.36 -1.94 10.88
N VAL A 183 -1.35 -0.74 10.33
CA VAL A 183 -1.98 -0.43 9.04
C VAL A 183 -1.32 -1.20 7.90
N ILE A 184 0.01 -1.24 7.82
CA ILE A 184 0.73 -1.98 6.78
C ILE A 184 0.41 -3.47 6.83
N MET A 185 0.43 -4.06 8.04
CA MET A 185 0.10 -5.49 8.20
C MET A 185 -1.34 -5.76 7.77
N ALA A 186 -2.30 -4.98 8.24
CA ALA A 186 -3.69 -5.12 7.86
C ALA A 186 -3.91 -4.95 6.34
N SER A 187 -3.27 -3.98 5.70
CA SER A 187 -3.43 -3.74 4.26
C SER A 187 -2.89 -4.92 3.43
N CYS A 188 -1.75 -5.49 3.79
CA CYS A 188 -1.19 -6.67 3.14
C CYS A 188 -2.08 -7.91 3.33
N LYS A 189 -2.66 -8.10 4.52
CA LYS A 189 -3.55 -9.23 4.81
C LYS A 189 -4.87 -9.12 4.07
N MET A 190 -5.44 -7.93 3.99
CA MET A 190 -6.74 -7.66 3.36
C MET A 190 -6.68 -7.56 1.83
N ALA A 191 -5.51 -7.28 1.25
CA ALA A 191 -5.37 -7.15 -0.18
C ALA A 191 -5.72 -8.45 -0.90
N VAL A 192 -6.28 -8.28 -2.11
CA VAL A 192 -6.53 -9.36 -3.08
C VAL A 192 -5.23 -10.11 -3.28
N LYS A 193 -5.27 -11.44 -3.18
CA LYS A 193 -4.07 -12.27 -3.32
C LYS A 193 -3.78 -12.53 -4.78
N LYS A 194 -2.52 -12.88 -5.06
CA LYS A 194 -2.14 -13.43 -6.36
C LYS A 194 -2.92 -14.73 -6.60
N GLY A 195 -3.61 -14.81 -7.73
CA GLY A 195 -4.43 -15.98 -8.10
C GLY A 195 -5.93 -15.80 -7.85
N ASP A 196 -6.33 -14.74 -7.14
CA ASP A 196 -7.75 -14.43 -6.92
C ASP A 196 -8.40 -13.95 -8.24
N PRO A 197 -9.51 -14.57 -8.67
CA PRO A 197 -10.29 -14.02 -9.77
C PRO A 197 -10.94 -12.69 -9.33
N LEU A 198 -11.03 -11.74 -10.26
CA LEU A 198 -11.73 -10.47 -10.07
C LEU A 198 -12.81 -10.33 -11.14
N THR A 199 -13.99 -9.89 -10.73
CA THR A 199 -15.05 -9.47 -11.64
C THR A 199 -14.66 -8.17 -12.35
N MET A 200 -15.32 -7.87 -13.47
CA MET A 200 -15.12 -6.61 -14.18
C MET A 200 -15.39 -5.39 -13.30
N ASP A 201 -16.40 -5.45 -12.44
CA ASP A 201 -16.74 -4.38 -11.52
C ASP A 201 -15.66 -4.19 -10.44
N GLU A 202 -15.12 -5.27 -9.88
CA GLU A 202 -14.02 -5.22 -8.91
C GLU A 202 -12.75 -4.64 -9.54
N MET A 203 -12.40 -5.07 -10.76
CA MET A 203 -11.25 -4.51 -11.48
C MET A 203 -11.44 -3.02 -11.78
N THR A 204 -12.62 -2.64 -12.26
CA THR A 204 -12.95 -1.24 -12.58
C THR A 204 -12.89 -0.37 -11.33
N ARG A 205 -13.44 -0.86 -10.22
CA ARG A 205 -13.40 -0.16 -8.93
C ARG A 205 -11.97 -0.01 -8.43
N LEU A 206 -11.16 -1.07 -8.47
CA LEU A 206 -9.76 -1.03 -8.04
C LEU A 206 -8.96 0.00 -8.84
N LEU A 207 -9.11 0.02 -10.17
CA LEU A 207 -8.40 0.98 -11.00
C LEU A 207 -8.93 2.42 -10.83
N SER A 208 -10.23 2.59 -10.58
CA SER A 208 -10.81 3.90 -10.22
C SER A 208 -10.27 4.41 -8.88
N ASP A 209 -10.06 3.51 -7.91
CA ASP A 209 -9.46 3.82 -6.62
C ASP A 209 -7.96 4.15 -6.77
N LEU A 210 -7.23 3.42 -7.62
CA LEU A 210 -5.84 3.72 -7.96
C LEU A 210 -5.70 5.11 -8.62
N ALA A 211 -6.64 5.49 -9.48
CA ALA A 211 -6.66 6.80 -10.15
C ALA A 211 -6.73 8.00 -9.21
N LYS A 212 -7.23 7.82 -7.98
CA LYS A 212 -7.34 8.89 -6.97
C LYS A 212 -5.99 9.22 -6.33
N MET A 213 -4.99 8.36 -6.50
CA MET A 213 -3.70 8.50 -5.83
C MET A 213 -2.81 9.52 -6.52
N ARG A 214 -1.99 10.21 -5.71
CA ARG A 214 -0.94 11.10 -6.22
C ARG A 214 0.15 10.36 -6.99
N ASN A 215 0.51 9.15 -6.56
CA ASN A 215 1.48 8.31 -7.25
C ASN A 215 0.96 6.86 -7.39
N PRO A 216 0.21 6.56 -8.45
CA PRO A 216 -0.35 5.23 -8.71
C PRO A 216 0.67 4.24 -9.32
N PHE A 217 1.91 4.67 -9.61
CA PHE A 217 2.84 3.92 -10.44
C PHE A 217 3.79 3.04 -9.63
N THR A 218 4.03 3.36 -8.37
CA THR A 218 5.06 2.71 -7.56
C THR A 218 4.52 2.34 -6.19
N CYS A 219 4.75 1.11 -5.76
CA CYS A 219 4.42 0.68 -4.41
C CYS A 219 5.37 1.33 -3.38
N PRO A 220 5.04 1.30 -2.08
CA PRO A 220 5.91 1.88 -1.04
C PRO A 220 7.33 1.29 -1.00
N HIS A 221 7.54 0.11 -1.59
CA HIS A 221 8.83 -0.59 -1.68
C HIS A 221 9.56 -0.40 -3.03
N GLY A 222 9.08 0.49 -3.90
CA GLY A 222 9.75 0.80 -5.19
C GLY A 222 9.38 -0.10 -6.36
N ARG A 223 8.48 -1.09 -6.18
CA ARG A 223 8.04 -1.96 -7.29
C ARG A 223 7.02 -1.23 -8.18
N PRO A 224 7.08 -1.38 -9.51
CA PRO A 224 6.07 -0.82 -10.39
C PRO A 224 4.72 -1.51 -10.15
N ILE A 225 3.66 -0.72 -10.01
CA ILE A 225 2.27 -1.19 -9.88
C ILE A 225 1.69 -1.50 -11.26
N LEU A 226 2.08 -0.71 -12.26
CA LEU A 226 1.60 -0.83 -13.63
C LEU A 226 2.76 -0.73 -14.62
N LEU A 227 2.60 -1.43 -15.73
CA LEU A 227 3.42 -1.32 -16.93
C LEU A 227 2.56 -0.73 -18.05
N ALA A 228 3.09 0.26 -18.75
CA ALA A 228 2.41 0.87 -19.90
C ALA A 228 3.12 0.47 -21.19
N LEU A 229 2.34 0.08 -22.19
CA LEU A 229 2.78 -0.18 -23.55
C LEU A 229 2.09 0.80 -24.50
N PRO A 230 2.76 1.93 -24.84
CA PRO A 230 2.17 2.94 -25.71
C PRO A 230 1.78 2.40 -27.09
N HIS A 231 0.66 2.86 -27.64
CA HIS A 231 0.15 2.45 -28.96
C HIS A 231 1.19 2.67 -30.06
N ARG A 232 1.87 3.81 -30.05
CA ARG A 232 2.98 4.09 -30.99
C ARG A 232 4.10 3.06 -30.91
N GLU A 233 4.43 2.57 -29.72
CA GLU A 233 5.46 1.55 -29.55
C GLU A 233 4.97 0.19 -30.08
N MET A 234 3.71 -0.17 -29.84
CA MET A 234 3.10 -1.36 -30.43
C MET A 234 3.11 -1.28 -31.95
N ASP A 235 2.67 -0.16 -32.53
CA ASP A 235 2.65 0.03 -33.98
C ASP A 235 4.05 -0.08 -34.58
N ARG A 236 5.08 0.45 -33.90
CA ARG A 236 6.49 0.23 -34.28
C ARG A 236 6.87 -1.25 -34.24
N LYS A 237 6.53 -1.98 -33.17
CA LYS A 237 6.83 -3.42 -33.01
C LYS A 237 6.08 -4.30 -34.03
N PHE A 238 4.92 -3.86 -34.50
CA PHE A 238 4.17 -4.51 -35.58
C PHE A 238 4.55 -4.00 -36.98
N HIS A 239 5.60 -3.17 -37.10
CA HIS A 239 6.07 -2.57 -38.36
C HIS A 239 4.97 -1.79 -39.12
N ARG A 240 4.03 -1.16 -38.39
CA ARG A 240 2.95 -0.34 -38.95
C ARG A 240 3.35 1.12 -39.17
N ILE A 241 4.47 1.54 -38.60
CA ILE A 241 5.08 2.86 -38.79
C ILE A 241 6.48 2.62 -39.36
N GLY A 242 6.75 3.16 -40.55
CA GLY A 242 8.06 3.07 -41.20
C GLY A 242 9.10 3.99 -40.54
N PRO A 243 10.40 3.81 -40.83
CA PRO A 243 11.39 4.82 -40.47
C PRO A 243 11.04 6.12 -41.20
N HIS A 244 10.94 7.21 -40.45
CA HIS A 244 10.88 8.56 -41.02
C HIS A 244 12.16 8.84 -41.81
#